data_AF-A0A3M3ALI9-F1
#
_entry.id   AF-A0A3M3ALI9-F1
#
_cell.length_a   1.000
_cell.length_b   1.000
_cell.length_c   1.000
_cell.angle_alpha   90.00
_cell.angle_beta   90.00
_cell.angle_gamma   90.00
#
_symmetry.space_group_name_H-M   'P 1'
#
loop_
_entity.id
_entity.type
_entity.pdbx_description
1 polymer ?
#
loop_
_entity_poly.entity_id
_entity_poly.type
_entity_poly.pdbx_seq_one_letter_code
_entity_poly.pdbx_strand_id
1 'polypeptide(L)'
;MDALSSVGKDVYARPEPQGFDAVIHLASMPHPRMIPDSDEFRLNMVATYNVFESCRRLGIKNIVWAASEVGTGVPYDKADAP
;
A
#
# COMPACT_ATOMS: atom_id res chain seq x y z
N MET A 1 -6.79 -16.52 3.69
CA MET A 1 -5.98 -15.48 4.36
C MET A 1 -5.97 -14.25 3.48
N ASP A 2 -5.95 -13.08 4.08
CA ASP A 2 -5.67 -11.80 3.43
C ASP A 2 -4.45 -11.14 4.07
N ALA A 3 -4.07 -9.94 3.64
CA ALA A 3 -2.85 -9.28 4.09
C ALA A 3 -2.86 -8.92 5.58
N LEU A 4 -4.04 -8.85 6.21
CA LEU A 4 -4.22 -8.41 7.59
C LEU A 4 -4.88 -9.48 8.48
N SER A 5 -5.28 -10.62 7.92
CA SER A 5 -5.96 -11.70 8.66
C SER A 5 -5.03 -12.56 9.54
N SER A 6 -3.75 -12.21 9.70
CA SER A 6 -2.75 -13.03 10.42
C SER A 6 -2.49 -12.58 11.87
N VAL A 7 -3.32 -11.71 12.45
CA VAL A 7 -3.17 -11.26 13.84
C VAL A 7 -3.99 -12.10 14.82
N GLY A 8 -3.38 -12.46 15.96
CA GLY A 8 -3.96 -13.28 17.01
C GLY A 8 -3.06 -14.45 17.43
N LYS A 9 -3.48 -15.24 18.43
CA LYS A 9 -2.79 -16.49 18.85
C LYS A 9 -2.90 -17.62 17.81
N ASP A 10 -3.68 -17.40 16.76
CA ASP A 10 -3.99 -18.40 15.76
C ASP A 10 -3.73 -17.82 14.38
N VAL A 11 -2.57 -18.18 13.82
CA VAL A 11 -2.05 -17.71 12.52
C VAL A 11 -2.93 -18.19 11.34
N TYR A 12 -3.92 -19.04 11.63
CA TYR A 12 -4.90 -19.60 10.69
C TYR A 12 -6.35 -19.19 11.00
N ALA A 13 -6.59 -18.43 12.07
CA ALA A 13 -7.94 -18.03 12.43
C ALA A 13 -8.51 -17.03 11.42
N ARG A 14 -9.83 -17.06 11.31
CA ARG A 14 -10.61 -16.13 10.51
C ARG A 14 -10.22 -14.69 10.84
N PRO A 15 -10.29 -13.76 9.88
CA PRO A 15 -10.09 -12.35 10.16
C PRO A 15 -10.92 -11.92 11.37
N GLU A 16 -10.24 -11.56 12.46
CA GLU A 16 -10.89 -11.05 13.66
C GLU A 16 -11.42 -9.65 13.35
N PRO A 17 -12.74 -9.40 13.48
CA PRO A 17 -13.26 -8.05 13.41
C PRO A 17 -12.53 -7.19 14.46
N GLN A 18 -11.97 -6.05 14.04
CA GLN A 18 -11.18 -5.12 14.87
C GLN A 18 -9.77 -5.59 15.29
N GLY A 19 -9.09 -6.45 14.53
CA GLY A 19 -7.67 -6.74 14.77
C GLY A 19 -6.74 -5.50 14.75
N PHE A 20 -7.15 -4.43 14.07
CA PHE A 20 -6.43 -3.17 13.96
C PHE A 20 -7.37 -1.95 13.95
N ASP A 21 -6.96 -0.85 14.59
CA ASP A 21 -7.68 0.43 14.56
C ASP A 21 -7.31 1.31 13.36
N ALA A 22 -6.08 1.14 12.85
CA ALA A 22 -5.52 1.88 11.73
C ALA A 22 -4.42 1.07 11.02
N VAL A 23 -4.14 1.43 9.76
CA VAL A 23 -3.08 0.82 8.95
C VAL A 23 -2.17 1.90 8.38
N ILE A 24 -0.86 1.68 8.46
CA ILE A 24 0.16 2.51 7.83
C ILE A 24 0.89 1.65 6.78
N HIS A 25 0.64 1.92 5.50
CA HIS A 25 1.23 1.18 4.38
C HIS A 25 2.43 1.94 3.78
N LEU A 26 3.65 1.53 4.16
CA LEU A 26 4.91 2.11 3.66
C LEU A 26 5.66 1.18 2.68
N ALA A 27 5.09 0.02 2.36
CA ALA A 27 5.75 -0.99 1.55
C ALA A 27 5.57 -0.68 0.05
N SER A 28 6.68 -0.35 -0.61
CA SER A 28 6.77 -0.19 -2.06
C SER A 28 8.22 -0.39 -2.51
N MET A 29 8.42 -0.56 -3.81
CA MET A 29 9.69 -0.26 -4.45
C MET A 29 9.86 1.26 -4.48
N PRO A 30 10.85 1.83 -3.77
CA PRO A 30 10.91 3.28 -3.51
C PRO A 30 11.57 4.10 -4.61
N HIS A 31 12.26 3.47 -5.56
CA HIS A 31 13.03 4.18 -6.59
C HIS A 31 12.89 3.50 -7.95
N PRO A 32 12.67 4.28 -9.02
CA PRO A 32 12.59 3.73 -10.37
C PRO A 32 13.90 3.08 -10.78
N ARG A 33 13.84 2.13 -11.71
CA ARG A 33 15.00 1.45 -12.32
C ARG A 33 15.82 0.57 -11.36
N MET A 34 15.29 0.23 -10.19
CA MET A 34 15.86 -0.85 -9.37
C MET A 34 15.49 -2.24 -9.87
N ILE A 35 14.32 -2.35 -10.50
CA ILE A 35 13.82 -3.54 -11.20
C ILE A 35 13.15 -3.08 -12.51
N PRO A 36 12.80 -4.00 -13.45
CA PRO A 36 12.07 -3.62 -14.64
C PRO A 36 10.77 -2.87 -14.31
N ASP A 37 10.44 -1.83 -15.07
CA ASP A 37 9.27 -0.96 -14.82
C ASP A 37 7.95 -1.75 -14.70
N SER A 38 7.79 -2.82 -15.49
CA SER A 38 6.62 -3.70 -15.41
C SER A 38 6.54 -4.45 -14.08
N ASP A 39 7.68 -4.83 -13.52
CA ASP A 39 7.74 -5.49 -12.21
C ASP A 39 7.55 -4.49 -11.07
N GLU A 40 8.10 -3.29 -11.17
CA GLU A 40 7.86 -2.20 -10.21
C GLU A 40 6.37 -1.85 -10.15
N PHE A 41 5.75 -1.63 -11.31
CA PHE A 41 4.32 -1.37 -11.41
C PHE A 41 3.50 -2.50 -10.79
N ARG A 42 3.78 -3.75 -11.19
CA ARG A 42 3.08 -4.92 -10.67
C ARG A 42 3.25 -5.06 -9.16
N LEU A 43 4.46 -4.92 -8.64
CA LEU A 43 4.76 -5.07 -7.22
C LEU A 43 4.04 -4.01 -6.38
N ASN A 44 4.15 -2.73 -6.76
CA ASN A 44 3.54 -1.63 -6.03
C ASN A 44 2.01 -1.68 -6.08
N MET A 45 1.44 -1.98 -7.26
CA MET A 45 -0.02 -2.13 -7.42
C MET A 45 -0.58 -3.30 -6.61
N VAL A 46 0.02 -4.49 -6.72
CA VAL A 46 -0.47 -5.70 -6.03
C VAL A 46 -0.36 -5.55 -4.52
N ALA A 47 0.76 -5.01 -4.02
CA ALA A 47 0.95 -4.76 -2.60
C ALA A 47 -0.10 -3.79 -2.05
N THR A 48 -0.31 -2.66 -2.73
CA THR A 48 -1.29 -1.64 -2.33
C THR A 48 -2.71 -2.21 -2.37
N TYR A 49 -3.09 -2.90 -3.45
CA TYR A 49 -4.42 -3.51 -3.60
C TYR A 49 -4.71 -4.49 -2.47
N ASN A 50 -3.79 -5.40 -2.18
CA ASN A 50 -3.98 -6.42 -1.15
C ASN A 50 -4.22 -5.80 0.24
N VAL A 51 -3.49 -4.73 0.59
CA VAL A 51 -3.68 -4.03 1.86
C VAL A 51 -5.03 -3.32 1.90
N PHE A 52 -5.37 -2.54 0.86
CA PHE A 52 -6.62 -1.79 0.82
C PHE A 52 -7.85 -2.70 0.80
N GLU A 53 -7.80 -3.80 0.05
CA GLU A 53 -8.88 -4.79 0.00
C GLU A 53 -9.06 -5.49 1.36
N SER A 54 -7.96 -5.77 2.06
CA SER A 54 -8.01 -6.32 3.43
C SER A 54 -8.62 -5.31 4.40
N CYS A 55 -8.22 -4.04 4.36
CA CYS A 55 -8.83 -2.98 5.16
C CYS A 55 -10.33 -2.86 4.89
N ARG A 56 -10.75 -2.90 3.62
CA ARG A 56 -12.16 -2.84 3.21
C ARG A 56 -12.96 -4.01 3.80
N ARG A 57 -12.42 -5.23 3.73
CA ARG A 57 -13.06 -6.44 4.27
C ARG A 57 -13.15 -6.44 5.80
N LEU A 58 -12.16 -5.85 6.47
CA LEU A 58 -12.08 -5.73 7.93
C LEU A 58 -12.80 -4.49 8.50
N GLY A 59 -13.29 -3.59 7.64
CA GLY A 59 -13.94 -2.35 8.05
C GLY A 59 -12.99 -1.29 8.61
N ILE A 60 -11.69 -1.39 8.34
CA ILE A 60 -10.68 -0.42 8.77
C ILE A 60 -10.76 0.81 7.86
N LYS A 61 -11.02 1.98 8.46
CA LYS A 61 -11.20 3.25 7.73
C LYS A 61 -10.03 4.22 7.87
N ASN A 62 -9.19 4.03 8.88
CA ASN A 62 -8.04 4.87 9.14
C ASN A 62 -6.82 4.28 8.41
N ILE A 63 -6.53 4.78 7.21
CA ILE A 63 -5.46 4.27 6.37
C ILE A 63 -4.53 5.43 5.99
N VAL A 64 -3.25 5.29 6.33
CA VAL A 64 -2.16 6.17 5.85
C VAL A 64 -1.30 5.35 4.90
N TRP A 65 -0.95 5.90 3.75
CA TRP A 65 -0.15 5.22 2.74
C TRP A 65 0.86 6.19 2.13
N ALA A 66 2.07 5.70 1.88
CA ALA A 66 3.13 6.44 1.23
C ALA A 66 2.85 6.63 -0.27
N ALA A 67 2.57 7.86 -0.67
CA ALA A 67 2.50 8.25 -2.08
C ALA A 67 3.87 8.76 -2.58
N SER A 68 4.06 8.75 -3.90
CA SER A 68 5.25 9.31 -4.53
C SER A 68 4.88 10.44 -5.47
N GLU A 69 5.69 11.49 -5.51
CA GLU A 69 5.58 12.61 -6.45
C GLU A 69 5.67 12.18 -7.93
N VAL A 70 6.37 11.07 -8.23
CA VAL A 70 6.77 10.66 -9.59
C VAL A 70 5.61 10.54 -10.60
N GLY A 71 4.36 10.47 -10.14
CA GLY A 71 3.16 10.51 -11.01
C GLY A 71 2.95 11.85 -11.75
N THR A 72 3.55 12.95 -11.30
CA THR A 72 3.39 14.28 -11.93
C THR A 72 4.39 14.53 -13.06
N GLY A 73 5.45 13.73 -13.19
CA GLY A 73 6.48 13.87 -14.24
C GLY A 73 7.32 15.16 -14.19
N VAL A 74 7.07 16.05 -13.22
CA VAL A 74 7.74 17.34 -13.07
C VAL A 74 8.08 17.53 -11.59
N PRO A 75 9.32 17.89 -11.23
CA PRO A 75 9.62 18.31 -9.87
C PRO A 75 8.88 19.62 -9.55
N TYR A 76 8.37 19.76 -8.33
CA TYR A 76 7.65 20.96 -7.87
C TYR A 76 8.47 22.26 -7.88
N ASP A 77 9.74 22.22 -8.32
CA ASP A 77 10.68 23.33 -8.35
C ASP A 77 10.63 24.17 -9.65
N LYS A 78 9.86 23.77 -10.66
CA LYS A 78 9.63 24.59 -11.86
C LYS A 78 8.34 25.39 -11.76
N ALA A 79 8.46 26.63 -11.27
CA ALA A 79 7.39 27.63 -11.31
C ALA A 79 6.99 28.07 -12.73
N ASP A 80 7.82 27.74 -13.74
CA ASP A 80 7.69 28.22 -15.11
C ASP A 80 7.57 27.06 -16.12
N ALA A 81 6.65 26.13 -15.89
CA ALA A 81 6.18 25.26 -16.98
C ALA A 81 5.39 26.13 -17.99
N PRO A 82 5.56 25.93 -19.32
CA PRO A 82 4.98 26.80 -20.35
C PRO A 82 3.45 26.86 -20.31
#